data_AF-A0A8J2LQF4-F1
#
_entry.id   AF-A0A8J2LQF4-F1
#
_cell.length_a   1.000
_cell.length_b   1.000
_cell.length_c   1.000
_cell.angle_alpha   90.00
_cell.angle_beta   90.00
_cell.angle_gamma   90.00
#
_symmetry.space_group_name_H-M   'P 1'
#
loop_
_entity.id
_entity.type
_entity.pdbx_description
1 polymer ?
#
loop_
_entity_poly.entity_id
_entity_poly.type
_entity_poly.pdbx_seq_one_letter_code
_entity_poly.pdbx_strand_id
1 'polypeptide(L)'
;WYDPTYSIRNVKKVVQRGDEDMFIRYVMKIAAVFERTILERDSDYGILVCDESNIAYGNYLHKRSTYGTLEVILKMVTLVENISPGIIKKVYYMNAPKMLIAFFKIIRSVLTINVETFTFDTD
;
A
#
# COMPACT_ATOMS: atom_id res chain seq x y z
N TRP A 1 10.17 -20.26 4.54
CA TRP A 1 9.67 -19.53 5.72
C TRP A 1 9.05 -18.28 5.14
N TYR A 2 7.72 -18.17 5.14
CA TYR A 2 7.03 -17.09 4.44
C TYR A 2 6.32 -16.23 5.47
N ASP A 3 6.88 -15.05 5.72
CA ASP A 3 6.24 -14.00 6.53
C ASP A 3 4.79 -13.80 6.03
N PRO A 4 3.82 -13.49 6.92
CA PRO A 4 2.43 -13.32 6.53
C PRO A 4 2.30 -12.17 5.52
N THR A 5 1.97 -12.55 4.28
CA THR A 5 2.04 -11.65 3.13
C THR A 5 0.64 -11.39 2.59
N TYR A 6 0.30 -10.11 2.39
CA TYR A 6 -0.93 -9.70 1.72
C TYR A 6 -0.61 -8.96 0.43
N SER A 7 -1.14 -9.43 -0.70
CA SER A 7 -0.92 -8.82 -2.01
C SER A 7 -2.11 -7.96 -2.43
N ILE A 8 -1.85 -6.69 -2.74
CA ILE A 8 -2.82 -5.79 -3.35
C ILE A 8 -2.54 -5.65 -4.85
N ARG A 9 -3.61 -5.67 -5.64
CA ARG A 9 -3.59 -5.42 -7.08
C ARG A 9 -4.68 -4.43 -7.44
N ASN A 10 -4.43 -3.61 -8.46
CA ASN A 10 -5.45 -2.74 -9.06
C ASN A 10 -6.16 -1.80 -8.06
N VAL A 11 -5.45 -1.24 -7.07
CA VAL A 11 -6.03 -0.36 -6.03
C VAL A 11 -6.82 0.81 -6.63
N LYS A 12 -6.41 1.33 -7.80
CA LYS A 12 -7.13 2.40 -8.51
C LYS A 12 -8.53 2.01 -9.01
N LYS A 13 -8.80 0.71 -9.28
CA LYS A 13 -10.16 0.25 -9.63
C LYS A 13 -11.08 0.30 -8.41
N VAL A 14 -10.54 0.07 -7.22
CA VAL A 14 -11.27 0.16 -5.95
C VAL A 14 -11.59 1.63 -5.64
N VAL A 15 -10.67 2.55 -5.97
CA VAL A 15 -10.85 3.99 -5.80
C VAL A 15 -11.31 4.63 -7.12
N GLN A 16 -12.44 4.17 -7.67
CA GLN A 16 -13.12 4.92 -8.74
C GLN A 16 -14.23 5.77 -8.14
N ARG A 17 -14.10 7.10 -8.35
CA ARG A 17 -15.04 8.17 -8.04
C ARG A 17 -15.36 8.39 -6.55
N GLY A 18 -14.47 9.08 -5.84
CA GLY A 18 -14.83 10.01 -4.75
C GLY A 18 -15.57 9.48 -3.53
N ASP A 19 -15.82 8.17 -3.44
CA ASP A 19 -16.51 7.55 -2.32
C ASP A 19 -15.48 7.19 -1.23
N GLU A 20 -15.22 8.15 -0.35
CA GLU A 20 -14.32 8.00 0.78
C GLU A 20 -14.78 6.88 1.73
N ASP A 21 -16.09 6.65 1.86
CA ASP A 21 -16.64 5.58 2.70
C ASP A 21 -16.31 4.20 2.13
N MET A 22 -16.42 4.03 0.81
CA MET A 22 -16.01 2.79 0.15
C MET A 22 -14.50 2.54 0.29
N PHE A 23 -13.69 3.59 0.21
CA PHE A 23 -12.25 3.50 0.46
C PHE A 23 -11.96 3.09 1.91
N ILE A 24 -12.55 3.75 2.91
CA ILE A 24 -12.39 3.42 4.32
C ILE A 24 -12.80 1.97 4.60
N ARG A 25 -13.96 1.52 4.09
CA ARG A 25 -14.40 0.12 4.24
C ARG A 25 -13.41 -0.87 3.62
N TYR A 26 -12.84 -0.54 2.48
CA TYR A 26 -11.81 -1.35 1.85
C TYR A 26 -10.55 -1.43 2.72
N VAL A 27 -10.09 -0.29 3.27
CA VAL A 27 -8.95 -0.26 4.19
C VAL A 27 -9.22 -1.10 5.44
N MET A 28 -10.39 -0.96 6.07
CA MET A 28 -10.77 -1.74 7.24
C MET A 28 -10.76 -3.25 6.95
N LYS A 29 -11.23 -3.65 5.75
CA LYS A 29 -11.17 -5.05 5.32
C LYS A 29 -9.73 -5.56 5.20
N ILE A 30 -8.80 -4.72 4.70
CA ILE A 30 -7.39 -5.08 4.61
C ILE A 30 -6.77 -5.21 6.01
N ALA A 31 -7.04 -4.26 6.91
CA ALA A 31 -6.57 -4.32 8.31
C ALA A 31 -7.01 -5.63 8.98
N ALA A 32 -8.30 -5.98 8.88
CA ALA A 32 -8.83 -7.22 9.44
C ALA A 32 -8.18 -8.48 8.84
N VAL A 33 -7.84 -8.47 7.54
CA VAL A 33 -7.11 -9.59 6.92
C VAL A 33 -5.67 -9.65 7.45
N PHE A 34 -4.98 -8.53 7.61
CA PHE A 34 -3.65 -8.49 8.21
C PHE A 34 -3.66 -9.05 9.63
N GLU A 35 -4.54 -8.55 10.49
CA GLU A 35 -4.69 -9.02 11.87
C GLU A 35 -4.89 -10.52 11.94
N ARG A 36 -5.85 -11.03 11.14
CA ARG A 36 -6.13 -12.46 11.07
C ARG A 36 -4.91 -13.25 10.59
N THR A 37 -4.24 -12.79 9.53
CA THR A 37 -3.10 -13.52 8.94
C THR A 37 -1.92 -13.57 9.91
N ILE A 38 -1.71 -12.50 10.68
CA ILE A 38 -0.65 -12.41 11.69
C ILE A 38 -0.94 -13.34 12.86
N LEU A 39 -2.17 -13.33 13.37
CA LEU A 39 -2.64 -14.25 14.42
C LEU A 39 -2.53 -15.72 13.99
N GLU A 40 -2.97 -16.05 12.76
CA GLU A 40 -2.89 -17.42 12.23
C GLU A 40 -1.46 -17.91 12.02
N ARG A 41 -0.50 -17.00 11.89
CA ARG A 41 0.91 -17.31 11.57
C ARG A 41 1.86 -17.15 12.75
N ASP A 42 1.36 -16.76 13.92
CA ASP A 42 2.17 -16.47 15.11
C ASP A 42 3.33 -15.51 14.78
N SER A 43 3.00 -14.46 14.03
CA SER A 43 3.95 -13.41 13.61
C SER A 43 3.67 -12.14 14.41
N ASP A 44 4.67 -11.27 14.52
CA ASP A 44 4.49 -9.94 15.12
C ASP A 44 4.06 -8.88 14.09
N TYR A 45 4.20 -9.19 12.80
CA TYR A 45 3.96 -8.24 11.72
C TYR A 45 3.60 -8.94 10.41
N GLY A 46 3.06 -8.17 9.46
CA GLY A 46 2.79 -8.57 8.10
C GLY A 46 3.58 -7.79 7.05
N ILE A 47 3.65 -8.38 5.85
CA ILE A 47 4.25 -7.81 4.66
C ILE A 47 3.15 -7.43 3.68
N LEU A 48 3.14 -6.17 3.24
CA LEU A 48 2.29 -5.71 2.15
C LEU A 48 3.05 -5.82 0.83
N VAL A 49 2.47 -6.51 -0.14
CA VAL A 49 3.00 -6.61 -1.51
C VAL A 49 2.09 -5.83 -2.45
N CYS A 50 2.63 -4.82 -3.09
CA CYS A 50 1.96 -3.97 -4.08
C CYS A 50 2.43 -4.41 -5.47
N ASP A 51 1.58 -5.09 -6.22
CA ASP A 51 1.92 -5.52 -7.58
C ASP A 51 1.46 -4.47 -8.60
N GLU A 52 2.44 -3.80 -9.19
CA GLU A 52 2.28 -2.68 -10.11
C GLU A 52 2.25 -3.11 -11.58
N SER A 53 2.31 -4.43 -11.86
CA SER A 53 2.10 -4.95 -13.20
C SER A 53 0.71 -4.52 -13.68
N ASN A 54 0.65 -3.82 -14.82
CA ASN A 54 -0.56 -3.23 -15.45
C ASN A 54 -0.95 -1.81 -15.04
N ILE A 55 -0.14 -1.05 -14.28
CA ILE A 55 -0.44 0.36 -14.05
C ILE A 55 0.19 1.23 -15.14
N ALA A 56 -0.64 1.74 -16.05
CA ALA A 56 -0.19 2.65 -17.10
C ALA A 56 0.43 3.92 -16.50
N TYR A 57 1.58 4.36 -17.04
CA TYR A 57 2.38 5.48 -16.53
C TYR A 57 1.58 6.77 -16.22
N GLY A 58 0.59 7.13 -17.05
CA GLY A 58 -0.25 8.30 -16.81
C GLY A 58 -1.07 8.22 -15.51
N ASN A 59 -1.34 7.02 -15.00
CA ASN A 59 -2.16 6.81 -13.82
C ASN A 59 -1.50 7.18 -12.49
N TYR A 60 -0.17 7.34 -12.46
CA TYR A 60 0.56 7.76 -11.26
C TYR A 60 0.53 9.28 -11.04
N LEU A 61 0.28 10.08 -12.09
CA LEU A 61 0.45 11.53 -12.08
C LEU A 61 -0.81 12.34 -12.42
N HIS A 62 -1.94 11.69 -12.74
CA HIS A 62 -3.10 12.42 -13.26
C HIS A 62 -3.77 13.35 -12.23
N LYS A 63 -3.58 14.66 -12.44
CA LYS A 63 -4.16 15.83 -11.74
C LYS A 63 -5.71 15.97 -11.75
N ARG A 64 -6.49 14.99 -12.24
CA ARG A 64 -7.97 15.10 -12.33
C ARG A 64 -8.76 14.03 -11.57
N SER A 65 -8.10 12.98 -11.09
CA SER A 65 -8.68 12.00 -10.18
C SER A 65 -7.90 12.06 -8.89
N THR A 66 -8.58 12.20 -7.77
CA THR A 66 -8.10 12.76 -6.51
C THR A 66 -6.89 12.07 -5.87
N TYR A 67 -6.41 10.92 -6.37
CA TYR A 67 -5.25 10.22 -5.81
C TYR A 67 -4.46 9.44 -6.89
N GLY A 68 -3.12 9.57 -6.93
CA GLY A 68 -2.24 8.65 -7.70
C GLY A 68 -2.09 7.30 -6.98
N THR A 69 -1.77 6.20 -7.68
CA THR A 69 -1.68 4.85 -7.05
C THR A 69 -0.80 4.84 -5.80
N LEU A 70 0.36 5.50 -5.85
CA LEU A 70 1.25 5.65 -4.70
C LEU A 70 0.58 6.34 -3.52
N GLU A 71 -0.14 7.44 -3.77
CA GLU A 71 -0.82 8.19 -2.73
C GLU A 71 -1.94 7.38 -2.08
N VAL A 72 -2.70 6.61 -2.87
CA VAL A 72 -3.72 5.71 -2.34
C VAL A 72 -3.09 4.62 -1.47
N ILE A 73 -2.01 4.00 -1.93
CA ILE A 73 -1.30 2.97 -1.16
C ILE A 73 -0.76 3.55 0.14
N LEU A 74 -0.15 4.73 0.10
CA LEU A 74 0.37 5.38 1.31
C LEU A 74 -0.75 5.77 2.28
N LYS A 75 -1.87 6.32 1.78
CA LYS A 75 -3.05 6.61 2.61
C LYS A 75 -3.61 5.35 3.25
N MET A 76 -3.69 4.26 2.49
CA MET A 76 -4.14 2.96 3.00
C MET A 76 -3.20 2.47 4.10
N VAL A 77 -1.89 2.46 3.88
CA VAL A 77 -0.90 2.03 4.88
C VAL A 77 -1.00 2.90 6.13
N THR A 78 -1.08 4.23 6.00
CA THR A 78 -1.26 5.14 7.14
C THR A 78 -2.52 4.81 7.93
N LEU A 79 -3.65 4.56 7.25
CA LEU A 79 -4.91 4.25 7.91
C LEU A 79 -4.88 2.89 8.60
N VAL A 80 -4.26 1.86 7.99
CA VAL A 80 -4.06 0.55 8.65
C VAL A 80 -3.19 0.72 9.89
N GLU A 81 -2.07 1.43 9.80
CA GLU A 81 -1.17 1.69 10.94
C GLU A 81 -1.82 2.55 12.04
N ASN A 82 -2.82 3.36 11.70
CA ASN A 82 -3.60 4.10 12.71
C ASN A 82 -4.61 3.20 13.44
N ILE A 83 -5.17 2.19 12.75
CA ILE A 83 -6.15 1.25 13.34
C ILE A 83 -5.42 0.19 14.17
N SER A 84 -4.34 -0.37 13.62
CA SER A 84 -3.57 -1.48 14.19
C SER A 84 -2.08 -1.15 14.08
N PRO A 85 -1.52 -0.37 15.02
CA PRO A 85 -0.15 0.11 14.93
C PRO A 85 0.90 -1.00 14.91
N GLY A 86 1.88 -0.89 14.01
CA GLY A 86 3.01 -1.81 13.90
C GLY A 86 2.71 -3.09 13.13
N ILE A 87 1.51 -3.23 12.56
CA ILE A 87 1.04 -4.43 11.88
C ILE A 87 1.68 -4.59 10.49
N ILE A 88 2.03 -3.49 9.82
CA ILE A 88 2.75 -3.48 8.54
C ILE A 88 4.18 -2.99 8.79
N LYS A 89 5.15 -3.89 8.74
CA LYS A 89 6.57 -3.51 8.88
C LYS A 89 7.31 -3.37 7.56
N LYS A 90 6.84 -4.07 6.53
CA LYS A 90 7.50 -4.11 5.22
C LYS A 90 6.47 -3.91 4.10
N VAL A 91 6.83 -3.07 3.13
CA VAL A 91 6.06 -2.88 1.91
C VAL A 91 6.95 -3.19 0.71
N TYR A 92 6.54 -4.13 -0.13
CA TYR A 92 7.26 -4.57 -1.33
C TYR A 92 6.48 -4.13 -2.57
N TYR A 93 7.06 -3.31 -3.43
CA TYR A 93 6.48 -2.96 -4.73
C TYR A 93 7.07 -3.85 -5.81
N MET A 94 6.24 -4.70 -6.44
CA MET A 94 6.61 -5.54 -7.58
C MET A 94 6.36 -4.81 -8.89
N ASN A 95 7.24 -4.99 -9.89
CA ASN A 95 7.11 -4.39 -11.22
C ASN A 95 6.98 -2.86 -11.15
N ALA A 96 7.67 -2.24 -10.20
CA ALA A 96 7.56 -0.83 -9.89
C ALA A 96 8.22 0.02 -10.97
N PRO A 97 7.51 0.95 -11.63
CA PRO A 97 8.13 1.81 -12.62
C PRO A 97 9.16 2.73 -11.96
N LYS A 98 10.31 2.97 -12.62
CA LYS A 98 11.40 3.83 -12.09
C LYS A 98 10.93 5.21 -11.61
N MET A 99 9.89 5.76 -12.24
CA MET A 99 9.27 7.02 -11.84
C MET A 99 8.60 6.94 -10.46
N LEU A 100 7.95 5.83 -10.11
CA LEU A 100 7.36 5.59 -8.79
C LEU A 100 8.43 5.68 -7.70
N ILE A 101 9.60 5.07 -7.94
CA ILE A 101 10.75 5.13 -7.03
C ILE A 101 11.24 6.57 -6.85
N ALA A 102 11.33 7.33 -7.95
CA ALA A 102 11.73 8.73 -7.90
C ALA A 102 10.73 9.56 -7.06
N PHE A 103 9.43 9.37 -7.25
CA PHE A 103 8.40 10.03 -6.44
C PHE A 103 8.46 9.61 -4.97
N PHE A 104 8.61 8.32 -4.70
CA PHE A 104 8.73 7.80 -3.34
C PHE A 104 9.93 8.42 -2.61
N LYS A 105 11.08 8.57 -3.27
CA LYS A 105 12.25 9.22 -2.68
C LYS A 105 11.99 10.67 -2.28
N ILE A 106 11.20 11.41 -3.07
CA ILE A 106 10.84 12.80 -2.77
C ILE A 106 9.93 12.88 -1.54
N ILE A 107 8.93 12.01 -1.45
CA ILE A 107 7.93 12.07 -0.37
C ILE A 107 8.37 11.31 0.89
N ARG A 108 9.35 10.40 0.82
CA ARG A 108 9.80 9.60 1.98
C ARG A 108 10.25 10.47 3.15
N SER A 109 10.87 11.62 2.88
CA SER A 109 11.30 12.56 3.91
C SER A 109 10.14 13.20 4.68
N VAL A 110 8.93 13.21 4.13
CA VAL A 110 7.72 13.79 4.75
C VAL A 110 6.71 12.73 5.19
N LEU A 111 6.99 11.44 4.94
CA LEU A 111 6.12 10.34 5.36
C LEU A 111 6.34 10.00 6.83
N THR A 112 5.31 10.17 7.65
CA THR A 112 5.29 9.86 9.09
C THR A 112 4.79 8.44 9.42
N ILE A 113 4.86 7.52 8.45
CA ILE A 113 4.32 6.15 8.58
C ILE A 113 5.34 5.24 9.29
N ASN A 114 4.88 4.46 10.28
CA ASN A 114 5.69 3.49 11.05
C ASN A 114 6.01 2.18 10.29
N VAL A 115 6.35 2.30 9.01
CA VAL A 115 6.85 1.19 8.19
C VAL A 115 8.37 1.27 8.16
N GLU A 116 9.00 0.16 8.56
CA GLU A 116 10.46 0.06 8.66
C GLU A 116 11.12 0.06 7.28
N THR A 117 10.60 -0.74 6.35
CA THR A 117 11.24 -0.94 5.04
C THR A 117 10.27 -0.84 3.88
N PHE A 118 10.67 -0.11 2.85
CA PHE A 118 10.04 -0.09 1.53
C PHE A 118 11.03 -0.63 0.50
N THR A 119 10.66 -1.71 -0.18
CA THR A 119 11.49 -2.36 -1.19
C THR A 119 10.82 -2.22 -2.56
N PHE A 120 11.61 -1.98 -3.59
CA PHE A 120 11.12 -1.77 -4.96
C PHE A 120 11.84 -2.73 -5.90
N ASP A 121 11.05 -3.59 -6.54
CA ASP A 121 11.46 -4.47 -7.62
C ASP A 121 11.16 -3.79 -8.95
N THR A 122 12.16 -3.62 -9.80
CA THR A 122 12.06 -2.81 -11.03
C THR A 122 12.14 -3.61 -12.31
N ASP A 123 12.23 -4.93 -12.22
CA ASP A 123 12.37 -5.81 -13.37
C ASP A 123 11.11 -5.82 -14.25
#